data_AF-A0A832ZV47-F1
#
_entry.id   AF-A0A832ZV47-F1
#
_cell.length_a   1.000
_cell.length_b   1.000
_cell.length_c   1.000
_cell.angle_alpha   90.00
_cell.angle_beta   90.00
_cell.angle_gamma   90.00
#
_symmetry.space_group_name_H-M   'P 1'
#
loop_
_entity.id
_entity.type
_entity.pdbx_description
1 polymer ?
#
loop_
_entity_poly.entity_id
_entity_poly.type
_entity_poly.pdbx_seq_one_letter_code
_entity_poly.pdbx_strand_id
1 'polypeptide(L)'
;AAETARKNKEPMFIECITYRMKGHGVYDTAWYRPKEEVEAWLRRDPIQGLILKMRSKGIIDDSRLSEIEDSVRMEIDDAVSFAENSPVLGFDEMFRLVYV
;
A
#
# COMPACT_ATOMS: atom_id res chain seq x y z
N ALA A 1 15.65 14.04 -5.95
CA ALA A 1 15.46 13.26 -7.20
C ALA A 1 14.47 13.91 -8.16
N ALA A 2 13.19 14.09 -7.80
CA ALA A 2 12.19 14.67 -8.72
C ALA A 2 12.55 16.08 -9.22
N GLU A 3 13.01 16.96 -8.33
CA GLU A 3 13.48 18.30 -8.71
C GLU A 3 14.70 18.24 -9.64
N THR A 4 15.70 17.43 -9.29
CA THR A 4 16.91 17.20 -10.10
C THR A 4 16.58 16.70 -11.50
N ALA A 5 15.72 15.68 -11.62
CA ALA A 5 15.29 15.13 -12.90
C ALA A 5 14.57 16.19 -13.76
N ARG A 6 13.70 17.01 -13.15
CA ARG A 6 13.02 18.11 -13.86
C ARG A 6 13.97 19.17 -14.38
N LYS A 7 14.99 19.53 -13.57
CA LYS A 7 15.98 20.56 -13.89
C LYS A 7 16.99 20.10 -14.93
N ASN A 8 17.58 18.93 -14.72
CA ASN A 8 18.70 18.43 -15.50
C ASN A 8 18.28 17.58 -16.70
N LYS A 9 17.00 17.18 -16.77
CA LYS A 9 16.45 16.30 -17.83
C LYS A 9 17.14 14.94 -17.91
N GLU A 10 17.57 14.42 -16.77
CA GLU A 10 18.28 13.15 -16.66
C GLU A 10 17.52 12.16 -15.76
N PRO A 11 17.60 10.85 -16.06
CA PRO A 11 17.02 9.81 -15.21
C PRO A 11 17.80 9.66 -13.91
N MET A 12 17.11 9.19 -12.87
CA MET A 12 17.70 8.92 -11.55
C MET A 12 17.32 7.51 -11.12
N PHE A 13 18.29 6.80 -10.54
CA PHE A 13 18.03 5.53 -9.87
C PHE A 13 17.82 5.77 -8.37
N ILE A 14 16.80 5.16 -7.79
CA ILE A 14 16.50 5.20 -6.35
C ILE A 14 16.23 3.78 -5.89
N GLU A 15 17.02 3.30 -4.93
CA GLU A 15 16.78 2.04 -4.25
C GLU A 15 15.99 2.28 -2.96
N CYS A 16 14.73 1.84 -2.94
CA CYS A 16 13.89 1.92 -1.75
C CYS A 16 13.95 0.60 -0.97
N ILE A 17 14.86 0.55 0.00
CA ILE A 17 15.04 -0.61 0.87
C ILE A 17 13.81 -0.79 1.76
N THR A 18 13.09 -1.89 1.56
CA THR A 18 11.82 -2.18 2.26
C THR A 18 11.59 -3.68 2.42
N TYR A 19 10.46 -4.05 3.03
CA TYR A 19 10.12 -5.44 3.32
C TYR A 19 8.68 -5.78 2.97
N ARG A 20 8.48 -6.89 2.26
CA ARG A 20 7.15 -7.46 2.00
C ARG A 20 6.72 -8.26 3.22
N MET A 21 5.81 -7.73 4.01
CA MET A 21 5.41 -8.38 5.28
C MET A 21 4.72 -9.74 5.06
N LYS A 22 3.82 -9.84 4.06
CA LYS A 22 3.13 -11.09 3.69
C LYS A 22 3.93 -11.94 2.67
N GLY A 23 3.41 -13.11 2.31
CA GLY A 23 3.91 -13.94 1.21
C GLY A 23 3.84 -13.25 -0.16
N HIS A 24 4.39 -13.90 -1.18
CA HIS A 24 4.49 -13.37 -2.54
C HIS A 24 3.13 -13.20 -3.22
N GLY A 25 2.20 -14.07 -2.90
CA GLY A 25 0.82 -14.01 -3.36
C GLY A 25 -0.12 -14.64 -2.34
N VAL A 26 -1.41 -14.70 -2.69
CA VAL A 26 -2.48 -15.18 -1.81
C VAL A 26 -2.21 -16.60 -1.26
N TYR A 27 -1.57 -17.47 -2.05
CA TYR A 27 -1.30 -18.85 -1.68
C TYR A 27 0.10 -19.09 -1.08
N ASP A 28 0.93 -18.05 -0.99
CA ASP A 28 2.31 -18.20 -0.49
C ASP A 28 2.37 -18.00 1.02
N THR A 29 2.71 -19.09 1.72
CA THR A 29 2.88 -19.11 3.19
C THR A 29 4.21 -18.51 3.66
N ALA A 30 5.13 -18.19 2.74
CA ALA A 30 6.40 -17.54 3.00
C ALA A 30 7.40 -18.32 3.88
N TRP A 31 7.32 -19.65 3.87
CA TRP A 31 8.15 -20.57 4.67
C TRP A 31 9.66 -20.49 4.40
N TYR A 32 10.05 -19.91 3.26
CA TYR A 32 11.46 -19.75 2.84
C TYR A 32 12.18 -18.57 3.51
N ARG A 33 11.54 -17.88 4.47
CA ARG A 33 12.13 -16.74 5.18
C ARG A 33 12.31 -17.06 6.67
N PRO A 34 13.45 -16.69 7.28
CA PRO A 34 13.62 -16.76 8.73
C PRO A 34 12.57 -15.90 9.45
N LYS A 35 11.99 -16.42 10.54
CA LYS A 35 10.99 -15.68 11.30
C LYS A 35 11.59 -14.43 11.94
N GLU A 36 12.83 -14.53 12.38
CA GLU A 36 13.60 -13.47 13.04
C GLU A 36 13.83 -12.28 12.10
N GLU A 37 14.05 -12.55 10.81
CA GLU A 37 14.14 -11.53 9.77
C GLU A 37 12.82 -10.78 9.65
N VAL A 38 11.71 -11.53 9.47
CA VAL A 38 10.37 -10.94 9.34
C VAL A 38 10.04 -10.06 10.54
N GLU A 39 10.26 -10.55 11.76
CA GLU A 39 10.01 -9.80 12.99
C GLU A 39 10.88 -8.53 13.10
N ALA A 40 12.15 -8.60 12.70
CA ALA A 40 13.03 -7.44 12.69
C ALA A 40 12.53 -6.34 11.75
N TRP A 41 11.94 -6.72 10.62
CA TRP A 41 11.34 -5.78 9.67
C TRP A 41 9.97 -5.27 10.09
N LEU A 42 9.14 -6.10 10.72
CA LEU A 42 7.82 -5.67 11.26
C LEU A 42 7.98 -4.57 12.31
N ARG A 43 9.05 -4.61 13.12
CA ARG A 43 9.38 -3.51 14.05
C ARG A 43 9.73 -2.19 13.36
N ARG A 44 9.97 -2.20 12.05
CA ARG A 44 10.29 -1.02 11.22
C ARG A 44 9.11 -0.59 10.36
N ASP A 45 7.89 -0.93 10.76
CA ASP A 45 6.67 -0.53 10.06
C ASP A 45 6.66 1.01 9.83
N PRO A 46 6.64 1.47 8.56
CA PRO A 46 6.68 2.89 8.24
C PRO A 46 5.43 3.64 8.71
N ILE A 47 4.27 2.97 8.82
CA ILE A 47 3.01 3.57 9.29
C ILE A 47 3.16 3.90 10.78
N GLN A 48 3.58 2.93 11.60
CA GLN A 48 3.80 3.14 13.02
C GLN A 48 4.90 4.18 13.27
N GLY A 49 5.99 4.13 12.50
CA GLY A 49 7.06 5.13 12.57
C GLY A 49 6.57 6.55 12.27
N LEU A 50 5.68 6.71 11.27
CA LEU A 50 5.08 7.99 10.94
C LEU A 50 4.13 8.48 12.03
N ILE A 51 3.26 7.62 12.55
CA ILE A 51 2.31 7.95 13.63
C ILE A 51 3.07 8.48 14.85
N LEU A 52 4.11 7.77 15.31
CA LEU A 52 4.92 8.20 16.45
C LEU A 52 5.60 9.56 16.19
N LYS A 53 6.10 9.78 14.98
CA LYS A 53 6.72 11.05 14.58
C LYS A 53 5.72 12.21 14.50
N MET A 54 4.48 11.94 14.11
CA MET A 54 3.42 12.95 14.07
C MET A 54 2.92 13.28 15.47
N ARG A 55 2.75 12.27 16.34
CA ARG A 55 2.39 12.44 17.75
C ARG A 55 3.43 13.27 18.50
N SER A 56 4.72 12.97 18.33
CA SER A 56 5.80 13.74 19.01
C SER A 56 5.86 15.20 18.57
N LYS A 57 5.26 15.54 17.42
CA LYS A 57 5.12 16.91 16.90
C LYS A 57 3.76 17.55 17.19
N GLY A 58 2.86 16.86 17.89
CA GLY A 58 1.50 17.34 18.16
C GLY A 58 0.64 17.49 16.90
N ILE A 59 0.96 16.77 15.82
CA ILE A 59 0.22 16.86 14.54
C ILE A 59 -1.03 15.97 14.57
N ILE A 60 -0.99 14.89 15.34
CA ILE A 60 -2.08 13.92 15.46
C ILE A 60 -2.22 13.46 16.92
N ASP A 61 -3.45 13.22 17.34
CA ASP A 61 -3.81 12.58 18.60
C ASP A 61 -4.61 11.28 18.35
N ASP A 62 -5.06 10.64 19.42
CA ASP A 62 -5.77 9.36 19.31
C ASP A 62 -7.15 9.51 18.67
N SER A 63 -7.85 10.62 18.92
CA SER A 63 -9.14 10.92 18.30
C SER A 63 -8.97 11.04 16.79
N ARG A 64 -8.01 11.86 16.35
CA ARG A 64 -7.77 12.10 14.94
C ARG A 64 -7.24 10.87 14.22
N LEU A 65 -6.43 10.05 14.88
CA LEU A 65 -5.98 8.77 14.32
C LEU A 65 -7.17 7.83 14.10
N SER A 66 -8.06 7.67 15.10
CA SER A 66 -9.26 6.84 14.97
C SER A 66 -10.15 7.31 13.83
N GLU A 67 -10.39 8.62 13.71
CA GLU A 67 -11.19 9.18 12.62
C GLU A 67 -10.65 8.80 11.23
N ILE A 68 -9.32 8.84 11.06
CA ILE A 68 -8.67 8.46 9.81
C ILE A 68 -8.82 6.96 9.56
N GLU A 69 -8.57 6.13 10.58
CA GLU A 69 -8.71 4.67 10.45
C GLU A 69 -10.14 4.25 10.12
N ASP A 70 -11.14 4.88 10.74
CA ASP A 70 -12.55 4.62 10.47
C ASP A 70 -12.94 5.07 9.07
N SER A 71 -12.50 6.26 8.64
CA SER A 71 -12.74 6.75 7.28
C SER A 71 -12.13 5.82 6.23
N VAL A 72 -10.91 5.34 6.43
CA VAL A 72 -10.23 4.41 5.50
C VAL A 72 -10.94 3.06 5.50
N ARG A 73 -11.40 2.58 6.66
CA ARG A 73 -12.17 1.33 6.74
C ARG A 73 -13.45 1.42 5.93
N MET A 74 -14.21 2.51 6.09
CA MET A 74 -15.44 2.74 5.32
C MET A 74 -15.17 2.78 3.82
N GLU A 75 -14.11 3.48 3.38
CA GLU A 75 -13.73 3.53 1.96
C GLU A 75 -13.41 2.14 1.40
N ILE A 76 -12.69 1.31 2.17
CA ILE A 76 -12.37 -0.06 1.78
C ILE A 76 -13.64 -0.92 1.71
N ASP A 77 -14.51 -0.85 2.71
CA ASP A 77 -15.76 -1.63 2.76
C ASP A 77 -16.67 -1.28 1.57
N ASP A 78 -16.80 0.00 1.24
CA ASP A 78 -17.55 0.47 0.08
C ASP A 78 -16.94 -0.03 -1.24
N ALA A 79 -15.60 0.02 -1.38
CA ALA A 79 -14.91 -0.46 -2.57
C ALA A 79 -15.05 -1.98 -2.76
N VAL A 80 -14.98 -2.76 -1.67
CA VAL A 80 -15.19 -4.21 -1.68
C VAL A 80 -16.63 -4.52 -2.08
N SER A 81 -17.61 -3.87 -1.44
CA SER A 81 -19.03 -4.05 -1.77
C SER A 81 -19.33 -3.72 -3.23
N PHE A 82 -18.77 -2.63 -3.75
CA PHE A 82 -18.88 -2.30 -5.17
C PHE A 82 -18.28 -3.38 -6.07
N ALA A 83 -17.09 -3.89 -5.75
CA ALA A 83 -16.41 -4.91 -6.55
C ALA A 83 -17.17 -6.25 -6.54
N GLU A 84 -17.70 -6.68 -5.39
CA GLU A 84 -18.46 -7.92 -5.25
C GLU A 84 -19.81 -7.87 -5.97
N ASN A 85 -20.46 -6.69 -5.99
CA ASN A 85 -21.75 -6.48 -6.65
C ASN A 85 -21.62 -6.06 -8.12
N SER A 86 -20.40 -5.87 -8.63
CA SER A 86 -20.18 -5.50 -10.02
C SER A 86 -20.54 -6.66 -10.96
N PRO A 87 -21.25 -6.39 -12.07
CA PRO A 87 -21.64 -7.45 -12.99
C PRO A 87 -20.41 -8.05 -13.67
N VAL A 88 -20.45 -9.37 -13.88
CA VAL A 88 -19.50 -10.03 -14.78
C VAL A 88 -19.78 -9.53 -16.20
N LEU A 89 -18.73 -9.09 -16.90
CA LEU A 89 -18.85 -8.63 -18.27
C LEU A 89 -19.24 -9.78 -19.20
N GLY A 90 -20.04 -9.46 -20.22
CA GLY A 90 -20.43 -10.40 -21.27
C GLY A 90 -19.24 -10.87 -22.09
N PHE A 91 -19.40 -12.03 -22.74
CA PHE A 91 -18.37 -12.60 -23.61
C PHE A 91 -18.03 -11.66 -24.80
N ASP A 92 -19.01 -10.89 -25.26
CA ASP A 92 -18.89 -9.89 -26.33
C ASP A 92 -17.94 -8.73 -25.97
N GLU A 93 -17.77 -8.42 -24.68
CA GLU A 93 -16.81 -7.41 -24.21
C GLU A 93 -15.36 -7.91 -24.26
N MET A 94 -15.10 -9.22 -24.46
CA MET A 94 -13.75 -9.80 -24.44
C MET A 94 -12.79 -9.15 -25.45
N PHE A 95 -13.29 -8.74 -26.61
CA PHE A 95 -12.47 -8.16 -27.68
C PHE A 95 -12.32 -6.64 -27.58
N ARG A 96 -12.95 -6.02 -26.58
CA ARG A 96 -12.84 -4.58 -26.36
C ARG A 96 -11.40 -4.22 -26.01
N LEU A 97 -10.91 -3.10 -26.56
CA LEU A 97 -9.53 -2.57 -26.41
C LEU A 97 -8.42 -3.40 -27.08
N VAL A 98 -8.74 -4.40 -27.91
CA VAL A 98 -7.71 -5.08 -28.72
C VAL A 98 -7.16 -4.15 -29.82
N TYR A 99 -8.02 -3.30 -30.38
CA TYR A 99 -7.66 -2.24 -31.32
C TYR A 99 -8.32 -0.91 -30.89
N VAL A 100 -7.73 0.20 -31.34
CA VAL A 100 -8.21 1.57 -31.12
C VAL A 100 -9.05 2.03 -32.31
#